data_AF-A0A379UQ73-F1
#
_entry.id   AF-A0A379UQ73-F1
#
_cell.length_a   1.000
_cell.length_b   1.000
_cell.length_c   1.000
_cell.angle_alpha   90.00
_cell.angle_beta   90.00
_cell.angle_gamma   90.00
#
_symmetry.space_group_name_H-M   'P 1'
#
loop_
_entity.id
_entity.type
_entity.pdbx_description
1 polymer ?
#
loop_
_entity_poly.entity_id
_entity_poly.type
_entity_poly.pdbx_seq_one_letter_code
_entity_poly.pdbx_strand_id
1 'polypeptide(L)' 'MELKNVTRYTPDDPDYDNNFLYFRSEDGQDFYESLSKFTEKI' A
#
# COMPACT_ATOMS: atom_id res chain seq x y z
N MET A 1 6.44 12.05 -2.95
CA MET A 1 6.18 10.97 -1.97
C MET A 1 7.13 9.82 -2.28
N GLU A 2 7.60 9.11 -1.27
CA GLU A 2 8.50 7.95 -1.42
C GLU A 2 8.04 6.85 -0.45
N LEU A 3 7.85 5.62 -0.94
CA LEU A 3 7.56 4.43 -0.14
C LEU A 3 8.82 3.56 -0.09
N LYS A 4 9.37 3.32 1.11
CA LYS A 4 10.60 2.52 1.29
C LYS A 4 10.29 1.13 1.83
N ASN A 5 11.08 0.15 1.38
CA ASN A 5 11.05 -1.24 1.86
C ASN A 5 9.64 -1.83 1.92
N VAL A 6 8.89 -1.67 0.82
CA VAL A 6 7.52 -2.17 0.69
C VAL A 6 7.52 -3.69 0.76
N THR A 7 6.72 -4.25 1.68
CA THR A 7 6.62 -5.70 1.90
C THR A 7 5.16 -6.14 1.94
N ARG A 8 4.93 -7.43 1.66
CA ARG A 8 3.61 -8.03 1.74
C ARG A 8 3.19 -8.17 3.20
N TYR A 9 1.95 -7.84 3.52
CA TYR A 9 1.33 -8.12 4.81
C TYR A 9 -0.06 -8.75 4.65
N THR A 10 -0.64 -9.23 5.75
CA THR A 10 -2.02 -9.70 5.82
C THR A 10 -2.77 -8.77 6.77
N PRO A 11 -3.77 -8.00 6.30
CA PRO A 11 -4.58 -7.14 7.17
C PRO A 11 -5.52 -7.98 8.04
N ASP A 12 -5.90 -7.44 9.21
CA ASP A 12 -6.88 -8.07 10.09
C ASP A 12 -8.30 -8.04 9.51
N ASP A 13 -8.64 -7.01 8.73
CA ASP A 13 -9.91 -6.85 8.03
C ASP A 13 -9.64 -6.51 6.55
N PRO A 14 -9.58 -7.53 5.65
CA PRO A 14 -9.29 -7.31 4.24
C PRO A 14 -10.50 -6.76 3.47
N ASP A 15 -10.33 -5.63 2.78
CA ASP A 15 -11.35 -5.04 1.90
C ASP A 15 -11.65 -5.89 0.65
N TYR A 16 -10.65 -6.66 0.22
CA TYR A 16 -10.69 -7.51 -0.98
C TYR A 16 -10.60 -8.99 -0.61
N ASP A 17 -10.91 -9.86 -1.58
CA ASP A 17 -10.86 -11.31 -1.40
C ASP A 17 -9.44 -11.85 -1.08
N ASN A 18 -9.38 -13.14 -0.75
CA ASN A 18 -8.16 -13.83 -0.35
C ASN A 18 -7.06 -13.91 -1.44
N ASN A 19 -7.37 -13.57 -2.69
CA ASN A 19 -6.37 -13.53 -3.76
C ASN A 19 -5.70 -12.16 -3.89
N PHE A 20 -6.16 -11.15 -3.16
CA PHE A 20 -5.56 -9.83 -3.16
C PHE A 20 -4.28 -9.78 -2.33
N LEU A 21 -3.28 -9.05 -2.84
CA LEU A 21 -1.99 -8.88 -2.16
C LEU A 21 -1.91 -7.48 -1.57
N TYR A 22 -1.76 -7.41 -0.25
CA TYR A 22 -1.60 -6.16 0.46
C TYR A 22 -0.12 -5.84 0.66
N PHE A 23 0.23 -4.57 0.46
CA PHE A 23 1.60 -4.08 0.53
C PHE A 23 1.70 -2.86 1.43
N ARG A 24 2.69 -2.86 2.32
CA ARG A 24 2.92 -1.77 3.26
C ARG A 24 4.40 -1.39 3.28
N SER A 25 4.69 -0.10 3.33
CA SER A 25 6.05 0.40 3.54
C SER A 25 6.53 0.21 4.98
N GLU A 26 7.82 0.40 5.20
CA GLU A 26 8.45 0.27 6.52
C GLU A 26 7.83 1.19 7.59
N ASP A 27 7.37 2.38 7.19
CA ASP A 27 6.70 3.35 8.05
C ASP A 27 5.21 3.04 8.30
N GLY A 28 4.71 1.91 7.78
CA GLY A 28 3.35 1.43 8.04
C GLY A 28 2.29 1.99 7.10
N GLN A 29 2.67 2.68 6.03
CA GLN A 29 1.74 3.25 5.07
C GLN A 29 1.30 2.21 4.01
N ASP A 30 -0.02 2.10 3.78
CA ASP A 30 -0.56 1.23 2.74
C ASP A 30 -0.20 1.74 1.34
N PHE A 31 0.21 0.82 0.47
CA PHE A 31 0.67 1.13 -0.88
C PHE A 31 -0.45 1.71 -1.76
N TYR A 32 -1.66 1.13 -1.72
CA TYR A 32 -2.76 1.48 -2.61
C TYR A 32 -3.43 2.80 -2.20
N GLU A 33 -3.58 3.05 -0.89
CA GLU A 33 -4.04 4.36 -0.41
C GLU A 33 -3.09 5.50 -0.81
N SER A 34 -1.81 5.19 -0.92
CA SER A 34 -0.76 6.15 -1.25
C SER A 34 -0.75 6.55 -2.72
N LEU A 35 -1.32 5.74 -3.63
CA LEU A 35 -1.39 6.04 -5.07
C LEU A 35 -2.02 7.40 -5.35
N SER A 36 -3.09 7.73 -4.63
CA SER A 36 -3.80 9.02 -4.75
C SER A 36 -2.93 10.24 -4.40
N LYS A 37 -1.86 10.03 -3.64
CA LYS A 37 -0.93 11.08 -3.17
C LYS A 37 0.29 11.24 -4.09
N PHE A 38 0.48 10.33 -5.05
CA PHE A 38 1.43 10.53 -6.13
C PHE A 38 0.80 11.43 -7.18
N THR A 39 1.12 12.72 -7.13
CA THR A 39 0.77 13.64 -8.20
C THR A 39 1.66 13.36 -9.40
N GLU A 40 1.11 12.97 -10.55
CA GLU A 40 1.81 13.22 -11.82
C GLU A 40 2.03 14.72 -11.90
N LYS A 41 3.29 15.15 -12.04
CA LYS A 41 3.56 16.50 -12.52
C LYS A 41 3.17 16.51 -14.00
N ILE A 42 1.93 16.89 -14.27
CA ILE A 42 1.50 17.31 -15.61
C ILE A 42 2.20 18.62 -15.94
#